data_AF-A0A821F2M5-F1
#
_entry.id   AF-A0A821F2M5-F1
#
_cell.length_a   1.000
_cell.length_b   1.000
_cell.length_c   1.000
_cell.angle_alpha   90.00
_cell.angle_beta   90.00
_cell.angle_gamma   90.00
#
_symmetry.space_group_name_H-M   'P 1'
#
loop_
_entity.id
_entity.type
_entity.pdbx_description
1 polymer ?
#
loop_
_entity_poly.entity_id
_entity_poly.type
_entity_poly.pdbx_seq_one_letter_code
_entity_poly.pdbx_strand_id
1 'polypeptide(L)'
;MENMTMSRFHYQPYEPAISKRNYGELMPNLYIPPMEKFQGTTTTRETYQGRSGIPARACIPEQETIRQVGEHDHNTNYRMDYHPHGVSLCAAKAYTIAQKNETTATSIPTQ
;
A
#
# COMPACT_ATOMS: atom_id res chain seq x y z
N MET A 1 -39.35 69.87 50.07
CA MET A 1 -39.24 68.60 49.31
C MET A 1 -39.46 67.43 50.28
N GLU A 2 -40.61 67.37 50.95
CA GLU A 2 -40.75 66.56 52.19
C GLU A 2 -41.97 65.64 52.22
N ASN A 3 -42.68 65.46 51.12
CA ASN A 3 -43.89 64.62 51.05
C ASN A 3 -43.73 63.35 50.20
N MET A 4 -42.50 62.99 49.80
CA MET A 4 -42.27 61.83 48.95
C MET A 4 -41.14 60.95 49.49
N THR A 5 -41.36 59.64 49.50
CA THR A 5 -40.34 58.67 49.91
C THR A 5 -39.21 58.62 48.89
N MET A 6 -37.98 58.37 49.35
CA MET A 6 -36.80 58.23 48.49
C MET A 6 -37.00 57.19 47.39
N SER A 7 -37.74 56.12 47.67
CA SER A 7 -38.15 55.12 46.69
C SER A 7 -39.00 55.74 45.56
N ARG A 8 -40.06 56.48 45.90
CA ARG A 8 -40.92 57.09 44.89
C ARG A 8 -40.23 58.18 44.08
N PHE A 9 -39.18 58.81 44.64
CA PHE A 9 -38.33 59.73 43.89
C PHE A 9 -37.43 59.01 42.88
N HIS A 10 -36.84 57.86 43.26
CA HIS A 10 -35.91 57.12 42.42
C HIS A 10 -36.59 56.26 41.35
N TYR A 11 -37.78 55.73 41.62
CA TYR A 11 -38.51 54.84 40.72
C TYR A 11 -39.66 55.59 40.04
N GLN A 12 -39.31 56.42 39.06
CA GLN A 12 -40.29 56.96 38.11
C GLN A 12 -40.61 55.90 37.04
N PRO A 13 -41.86 55.85 36.52
CA PRO A 13 -42.20 54.95 35.43
C PRO A 13 -41.24 55.20 34.26
N TYR A 14 -40.62 54.12 33.77
CA TYR A 14 -39.68 54.20 32.66
C TYR A 14 -40.43 54.58 31.39
N GLU A 15 -40.16 55.77 30.86
CA GLU A 15 -40.58 56.12 29.52
C GLU A 15 -39.86 55.19 28.54
N PRO A 16 -40.59 54.42 27.70
CA PRO A 16 -39.95 53.58 26.70
C PRO A 16 -39.07 54.47 25.84
N ALA A 17 -37.80 54.10 25.70
CA ALA A 17 -36.86 54.83 24.86
C ALA A 17 -37.53 55.12 23.51
N ILE A 18 -37.68 56.41 23.18
CA ILE A 18 -38.23 56.85 21.90
C ILE A 18 -37.52 56.04 20.82
N SER A 19 -38.27 55.27 20.03
CA SER A 19 -37.70 54.44 18.98
C SER A 19 -36.75 55.31 18.15
N LYS A 20 -35.46 54.93 18.09
CA LYS A 20 -34.47 55.69 17.31
C LYS A 20 -35.05 55.89 15.91
N ARG A 21 -35.21 57.15 15.50
CA ARG A 21 -35.57 57.46 14.11
C ARG A 21 -34.36 57.07 13.27
N ASN A 22 -34.42 55.90 12.64
CA ASN A 22 -33.38 55.45 11.71
C ASN A 22 -33.45 56.35 10.46
N TYR A 23 -32.69 57.44 10.43
CA TYR A 23 -32.66 58.36 9.29
C TYR A 23 -32.15 57.74 7.98
N GLY A 24 -31.61 56.51 8.03
CA GLY A 24 -31.12 55.76 6.87
C GLY A 24 -32.06 54.65 6.35
N GLU A 25 -33.05 54.23 7.14
CA GLU A 25 -33.98 53.16 6.74
C GLU A 25 -35.35 53.77 6.53
N LEU A 26 -35.64 54.12 5.27
CA LEU A 26 -36.89 54.77 4.90
C LEU A 26 -38.13 53.95 5.28
N MET A 27 -38.02 52.64 5.50
CA MET A 27 -39.10 51.74 5.93
C MET A 27 -38.54 50.55 6.74
N PRO A 28 -38.45 50.61 8.08
CA PRO A 28 -37.86 49.53 8.90
C PRO A 28 -38.65 48.22 8.89
N ASN A 29 -39.92 48.26 8.47
CA ASN A 29 -40.82 47.10 8.43
C ASN A 29 -40.96 46.49 7.02
N LEU A 30 -40.23 46.98 6.03
CA LEU A 30 -40.33 46.53 4.64
C LEU A 30 -39.01 45.95 4.17
N TYR A 31 -38.98 44.63 3.96
CA TYR A 31 -37.84 43.99 3.31
C TYR A 31 -37.87 44.29 1.79
N ILE A 32 -36.79 44.88 1.29
CA ILE A 32 -36.58 45.11 -0.14
C ILE A 32 -35.47 44.16 -0.60
N PRO A 33 -35.79 43.08 -1.33
CA PRO A 33 -34.78 42.19 -1.87
C PRO A 33 -33.94 42.91 -2.95
N PRO A 34 -32.65 42.59 -3.08
CA PRO A 34 -31.84 43.08 -4.19
C PRO A 34 -32.39 42.55 -5.52
N MET A 35 -32.57 43.46 -6.48
CA MET A 35 -33.06 43.12 -7.83
C MET A 35 -31.98 42.45 -8.69
N GLU A 36 -30.71 42.70 -8.38
CA GLU A 36 -29.56 42.20 -9.13
C GLU A 36 -28.97 40.93 -8.50
N LYS A 37 -28.49 40.02 -9.34
CA LYS A 37 -27.79 38.82 -8.89
C LYS A 37 -26.42 39.19 -8.34
N PHE A 38 -25.99 38.53 -7.27
CA PHE A 38 -24.63 38.63 -6.77
C PHE A 38 -23.63 38.10 -7.81
N GLN A 39 -22.79 38.97 -8.35
CA GLN A 39 -21.76 38.64 -9.37
C GLN A 39 -20.38 38.35 -8.76
N GLY A 40 -20.27 38.26 -7.44
CA GLY A 40 -19.00 37.99 -6.78
C GLY A 40 -18.55 36.53 -6.94
N THR A 41 -17.33 36.33 -7.44
CA THR A 41 -16.62 35.06 -7.31
C THR A 41 -16.05 34.96 -5.90
N THR A 42 -16.17 33.78 -5.28
CA THR A 42 -15.55 33.55 -3.97
C THR A 42 -14.04 33.36 -4.14
N THR A 43 -13.25 33.79 -3.17
CA THR A 43 -11.80 33.57 -3.16
C THR A 43 -11.45 32.10 -3.33
N THR A 44 -12.24 31.19 -2.74
CA THR A 44 -12.09 29.75 -2.91
C THR A 44 -12.29 29.31 -4.36
N ARG A 45 -13.31 29.82 -5.05
CA ARG A 45 -13.58 29.48 -6.45
C ARG A 45 -12.45 29.96 -7.38
N GLU A 46 -11.86 31.11 -7.08
CA GLU A 46 -10.74 31.65 -7.87
C GLU A 46 -9.43 30.90 -7.61
N THR A 47 -9.16 30.53 -6.36
CA THR A 47 -7.86 29.96 -5.96
C THR A 47 -7.78 28.44 -6.12
N TYR A 48 -8.89 27.71 -5.93
CA TYR A 48 -8.94 26.25 -6.00
C TYR A 48 -9.48 25.75 -7.34
N GLN A 49 -8.86 26.20 -8.44
CA GLN A 49 -9.10 25.64 -9.76
C GLN A 49 -8.27 24.35 -9.86
N GLY A 50 -8.88 23.17 -9.86
CA GLY A 50 -8.18 21.88 -9.91
C GLY A 50 -7.16 21.83 -11.06
N ARG A 51 -5.89 22.10 -10.75
CA ARG A 51 -4.81 22.15 -11.75
C ARG A 51 -4.37 20.74 -12.05
N SER A 52 -4.28 20.42 -13.34
CA SER A 52 -3.69 19.15 -13.76
C SER A 52 -2.18 19.17 -13.52
N GLY A 53 -1.68 18.19 -12.79
CA GLY A 53 -0.25 17.97 -12.60
C GLY A 53 0.36 17.15 -13.74
N ILE A 54 1.69 17.20 -13.87
CA ILE A 54 2.42 16.31 -14.76
C ILE A 54 2.48 14.93 -14.09
N PRO A 55 2.19 13.81 -14.80
CA PRO A 55 2.34 12.48 -14.23
C PRO A 55 3.79 12.20 -13.85
N ALA A 56 4.00 11.48 -12.76
CA ALA A 56 5.33 11.09 -12.31
C ALA A 56 6.03 10.24 -13.37
N ARG A 57 7.33 10.49 -13.59
CA ARG A 57 8.17 9.64 -14.45
C ARG A 57 8.61 8.41 -13.64
N ALA A 58 8.50 7.23 -14.25
CA ALA A 58 9.01 6.01 -13.65
C ALA A 58 10.55 6.04 -13.63
N CYS A 59 11.14 5.75 -12.47
CA CYS A 59 12.59 5.61 -12.29
C CYS A 59 12.92 4.11 -12.24
N ILE A 60 12.80 3.44 -13.39
CA ILE A 60 13.07 2.00 -13.51
C ILE A 60 14.56 1.85 -13.84
N PRO A 61 15.33 1.07 -13.07
CA PRO A 61 16.72 0.80 -13.40
C PRO A 61 16.82 0.06 -14.73
N GLU A 62 17.90 0.30 -15.47
CA GLU A 62 18.18 -0.43 -16.70
C GLU A 62 18.28 -1.92 -16.38
N GLN A 63 17.39 -2.72 -16.96
CA GLN A 63 17.38 -4.16 -16.76
C GLN A 63 18.43 -4.78 -17.68
N GLU A 64 19.69 -4.68 -17.26
CA GLU A 64 20.77 -5.40 -17.93
C GLU A 64 20.54 -6.90 -17.77
N THR A 65 20.53 -7.62 -18.89
CA THR A 65 20.51 -9.08 -18.85
C THR A 65 21.83 -9.56 -18.29
N ILE A 66 21.82 -10.15 -17.09
CA ILE A 66 22.99 -10.84 -16.54
C ILE A 66 23.25 -12.05 -17.45
N ARG A 67 24.25 -11.94 -18.32
CA ARG A 67 24.72 -13.08 -19.11
C ARG A 67 25.52 -13.98 -18.17
N GLN A 68 25.20 -15.28 -18.16
CA GLN A 68 26.05 -16.26 -17.48
C GLN A 68 27.42 -16.24 -18.17
N VAL A 69 28.47 -15.93 -17.40
CA VAL A 69 29.86 -15.91 -17.88
C VAL A 69 30.56 -17.16 -17.34
N GLY A 70 31.08 -17.96 -18.26
CA GLY A 70 31.84 -19.18 -17.93
C GLY A 70 30.99 -20.43 -17.76
N GLU A 71 31.67 -21.57 -17.72
CA GLU A 71 31.06 -22.86 -17.41
C GLU A 71 31.02 -23.07 -15.89
N HIS A 72 29.95 -23.68 -15.39
CA HIS A 72 29.84 -24.06 -13.98
C HIS A 72 30.22 -25.54 -13.83
N ASP A 73 31.23 -25.83 -13.01
CA ASP A 73 31.51 -27.20 -12.58
C ASP A 73 30.46 -27.68 -11.56
N HIS A 74 29.68 -28.68 -11.96
CA HIS A 74 28.66 -29.30 -11.11
C HIS A 74 29.18 -30.53 -10.34
N ASN A 75 30.49 -30.78 -10.36
CA ASN A 75 31.09 -31.86 -9.58
C ASN A 75 31.22 -31.48 -8.11
N THR A 76 30.86 -32.43 -7.25
CA THR A 76 31.05 -32.32 -5.81
C THR A 76 32.14 -33.28 -5.38
N ASN A 77 32.85 -32.97 -4.30
CA ASN A 77 33.86 -33.88 -3.75
C ASN A 77 33.28 -35.28 -3.51
N TYR A 78 32.05 -35.37 -3.03
CA TYR A 78 31.38 -36.67 -2.84
C TYR A 78 31.26 -37.47 -4.16
N ARG A 79 30.84 -36.83 -5.24
CA ARG A 79 30.70 -37.48 -6.56
C ARG A 79 32.05 -37.94 -7.12
N MET A 80 33.10 -37.17 -6.86
CA MET A 80 34.46 -37.49 -7.31
C MET A 80 35.09 -38.62 -6.49
N ASP A 81 34.90 -38.58 -5.17
CA ASP A 81 35.61 -39.46 -4.23
C ASP A 81 34.90 -40.81 -4.01
N TYR A 82 33.56 -40.83 -4.07
CA TYR A 82 32.75 -42.02 -3.76
C TYR A 82 32.09 -42.59 -5.00
N HIS A 83 32.89 -43.18 -5.88
CA HIS A 83 32.40 -43.95 -7.02
C HIS A 83 32.49 -45.46 -6.74
N PRO A 84 31.68 -46.30 -7.40
CA PRO A 84 31.78 -47.75 -7.25
C PRO A 84 33.21 -48.23 -7.54
N HIS A 85 33.85 -48.83 -6.55
CA HIS A 85 35.11 -49.52 -6.74
C HIS A 85 34.84 -50.97 -7.16
N GLY A 86 35.60 -51.47 -8.13
CA GLY A 86 35.53 -52.88 -8.51
C GLY A 86 35.97 -53.76 -7.36
N VAL A 87 35.03 -54.44 -6.71
CA VAL A 87 35.33 -55.44 -5.68
C VAL A 87 35.69 -56.76 -6.36
N SER A 88 36.82 -57.35 -5.98
CA SER A 88 37.20 -58.67 -6.47
C SER A 88 36.32 -59.75 -5.83
N LEU A 89 36.08 -60.84 -6.58
CA LEU A 89 35.39 -62.00 -6.02
C LEU A 89 36.25 -62.65 -4.94
N CYS A 90 35.65 -62.92 -3.78
CA CYS A 90 36.30 -63.72 -2.75
C CYS A 90 36.61 -65.13 -3.28
N ALA A 91 37.77 -65.68 -2.91
CA ALA A 91 38.26 -66.99 -3.36
C ALA A 91 37.22 -68.11 -3.17
N ALA A 92 36.52 -68.15 -2.04
CA ALA A 92 35.49 -69.16 -1.77
C ALA A 92 34.30 -69.07 -2.76
N LYS A 93 33.90 -67.84 -3.10
CA LYS A 93 32.85 -67.60 -4.09
C LYS A 93 33.33 -68.00 -5.49
N ALA A 94 34.56 -67.64 -5.85
CA ALA A 94 35.17 -68.04 -7.12
C ALA A 94 35.23 -69.58 -7.27
N TYR A 95 35.61 -70.29 -6.20
CA TYR A 95 35.63 -71.75 -6.17
C TYR A 95 34.23 -72.36 -6.35
N THR A 96 33.23 -71.84 -5.64
CA THR A 96 31.84 -72.32 -5.78
C THR A 96 31.31 -72.12 -7.20
N ILE A 97 31.68 -71.01 -7.86
CA ILE A 97 31.32 -70.74 -9.25
C ILE A 97 32.01 -71.76 -10.18
N ALA A 98 33.29 -72.07 -9.96
CA ALA A 98 34.02 -73.06 -10.75
C ALA A 98 33.35 -74.45 -10.66
N GLN A 99 33.03 -74.92 -9.46
CA GLN A 99 32.33 -76.20 -9.24
C GLN A 99 30.95 -76.25 -9.92
N LYS A 100 30.20 -75.14 -9.87
CA LYS A 100 28.90 -75.04 -10.54
C LYS A 100 29.02 -75.10 -12.07
N ASN A 101 30.08 -74.50 -12.62
CA ASN A 101 30.32 -74.52 -14.07
C ASN A 101 30.73 -75.91 -14.57
N GLU A 102 31.47 -76.68 -13.76
CA GLU A 102 31.84 -78.07 -14.08
C GLU A 102 30.62 -79.01 -14.07
N THR A 103 29.69 -78.80 -13.13
CA THR A 103 28.47 -79.60 -13.01
C THR A 103 27.43 -79.26 -14.09
N THR A 104 27.36 -78.02 -14.57
CA THR A 104 26.50 -77.65 -15.70
C THR A 104 27.07 -78.12 -17.04
N ALA A 105 28.40 -78.16 -17.21
CA ALA A 105 29.02 -78.71 -18.42
C ALA A 105 28.80 -80.22 -18.59
N THR A 106 28.66 -80.96 -17.48
CA THR A 106 28.48 -82.42 -17.50
C THR A 106 27.01 -82.85 -17.64
N SER A 107 26.06 -81.95 -17.36
CA SER A 107 24.62 -82.25 -17.36
C SER A 107 23.87 -81.84 -18.63
N ILE A 108 24.57 -81.43 -19.71
CA ILE A 108 23.95 -81.22 -21.02
C ILE A 108 23.61 -82.61 -21.62
N PRO A 109 22.33 -83.02 -21.73
CA PRO A 109 21.99 -84.29 -22.33
C PRO A 109 22.17 -84.20 -23.85
N THR A 110 23.02 -85.06 -24.41
CA THR A 110 23.07 -85.33 -25.86
C THR A 110 21.74 -85.95 -26.28
N GLN A 111 21.04 -85.33 -27.25
CA GLN A 111 19.84 -85.89 -27.88
C GLN A 111 20.15 -87.16 -28.67
#